data_AF-A0A534K241-F1
#
_entry.id   AF-A0A534K241-F1
#
_cell.length_a   1.000
_cell.length_b   1.000
_cell.length_c   1.000
_cell.angle_alpha   90.00
_cell.angle_beta   90.00
_cell.angle_gamma   90.00
#
_symmetry.space_group_name_H-M   'P 1'
#
loop_
_entity.id
_entity.type
_entity.pdbx_description
1 polymer ?
#
loop_
_entity_poly.entity_id
_entity_poly.type
_entity_poly.pdbx_seq_one_letter_code
_entity_poly.pdbx_strand_id
1 'polypeptide(L)' 'MATTTVPVKQETLRRLRSYKIGGTTYDEVLNDLMDDNPPGPFVREHLRRLREEPDIPWGEVRKRLRL' A
#
# COMPACT_ATOMS: atom_id res chain seq x y z
N MET A 1 -6.74 12.07 10.61
CA MET A 1 -6.01 12.04 9.32
C MET A 1 -6.76 12.89 8.32
N ALA A 2 -6.07 13.55 7.39
CA ALA A 2 -6.72 14.28 6.31
C ALA A 2 -7.32 13.28 5.32
N THR A 3 -8.59 13.46 4.95
CA THR A 3 -9.28 12.59 4.00
C THR A 3 -9.42 13.29 2.66
N THR A 4 -9.40 12.51 1.59
CA THR A 4 -9.72 12.98 0.23
C THR A 4 -10.84 12.14 -0.38
N THR A 5 -11.48 12.63 -1.43
CA THR A 5 -12.57 11.95 -2.12
C THR A 5 -12.10 11.47 -3.47
N VAL A 6 -12.25 10.16 -3.73
CA VAL A 6 -11.99 9.54 -5.04
C VAL A 6 -13.31 9.11 -5.66
N PRO A 7 -13.75 9.72 -6.78
CA PRO A 7 -14.97 9.30 -7.45
C PRO A 7 -14.76 7.93 -8.11
N VAL A 8 -15.70 7.02 -7.89
CA VAL A 8 -15.72 5.67 -8.48
C VAL A 8 -17.06 5.39 -9.14
N LYS A 9 -17.10 4.45 -10.08
CA LYS A 9 -18.35 3.98 -10.68
C LYS A 9 -19.22 3.29 -9.62
N GLN A 10 -20.54 3.37 -9.75
CA GLN A 10 -21.49 2.69 -8.86
C GLN A 10 -21.25 1.17 -8.79
N GLU A 11 -20.86 0.56 -9.92
CA GLU A 11 -20.45 -0.84 -9.99
C GLU A 11 -19.29 -1.17 -9.03
N THR A 12 -18.24 -0.34 -9.04
CA THR A 12 -17.08 -0.48 -8.17
C THR A 12 -17.47 -0.32 -6.70
N LEU A 13 -18.30 0.68 -6.38
CA LEU A 13 -18.81 0.88 -5.02
C LEU A 13 -19.61 -0.32 -4.52
N ARG A 14 -20.43 -0.95 -5.39
CA ARG A 14 -21.15 -2.19 -5.05
C ARG A 14 -20.19 -3.32 -4.71
N ARG A 15 -19.11 -3.50 -5.48
CA ARG A 15 -18.09 -4.51 -5.16
C ARG A 15 -17.40 -4.20 -3.84
N LEU A 16 -16.95 -2.95 -3.62
CA LEU A 16 -16.28 -2.52 -2.39
C LEU A 16 -17.11 -2.80 -1.13
N ARG A 17 -18.44 -2.64 -1.20
CA ARG A 17 -19.36 -2.96 -0.08
C ARG A 17 -19.24 -4.43 0.37
N SER A 18 -19.00 -5.36 -0.55
CA SER A 18 -18.85 -6.78 -0.23
C SER A 18 -17.55 -7.09 0.50
N TYR A 19 -16.51 -6.27 0.35
CA TYR A 19 -15.23 -6.43 1.04
C TYR A 19 -15.24 -5.84 2.46
N LYS A 20 -16.22 -5.01 2.80
CA LYS A 20 -16.36 -4.38 4.11
C LYS A 20 -16.95 -5.36 5.14
N ILE A 21 -16.16 -6.33 5.57
CA ILE A 21 -16.55 -7.37 6.53
C ILE A 21 -15.99 -7.03 7.92
N GLY A 22 -16.67 -7.44 9.00
CA GLY A 22 -16.08 -7.41 10.35
C GLY A 22 -15.81 -6.01 10.93
N GLY A 23 -16.46 -4.97 10.41
CA GLY A 23 -16.31 -3.60 10.92
C GLY A 23 -15.14 -2.82 10.31
N THR A 24 -14.47 -3.35 9.28
CA THR A 24 -13.40 -2.64 8.57
C THR A 24 -13.94 -1.36 7.92
N THR A 25 -13.06 -0.39 7.73
CA THR A 25 -13.30 0.83 6.98
C THR A 25 -12.98 0.62 5.49
N TYR A 26 -13.52 1.47 4.62
CA TYR A 26 -13.12 1.42 3.20
C TYR A 26 -11.65 1.82 2.99
N ASP A 27 -11.09 2.62 3.90
CA ASP A 27 -9.69 3.01 3.85
C ASP A 27 -8.80 1.77 4.07
N GLU A 28 -9.07 0.99 5.12
CA GLU A 28 -8.37 -0.27 5.39
C GLU A 28 -8.50 -1.25 4.22
N VAL A 29 -9.73 -1.48 3.73
CA VAL A 29 -9.96 -2.38 2.58
C VAL A 29 -9.18 -1.95 1.34
N LEU A 30 -9.15 -0.64 1.04
CA LEU A 30 -8.42 -0.15 -0.13
C LEU A 30 -6.91 -0.32 0.05
N ASN A 31 -6.38 -0.06 1.24
CA ASN A 31 -4.96 -0.27 1.53
C ASN A 31 -4.58 -1.75 1.42
N ASP A 32 -5.36 -2.66 2.02
CA ASP A 32 -5.13 -4.10 1.92
C ASP A 32 -5.10 -4.57 0.44
N LEU A 33 -6.06 -4.11 -0.37
CA LEU A 33 -6.11 -4.45 -1.80
C LEU A 33 -4.93 -3.88 -2.60
N MET A 34 -4.40 -2.72 -2.21
CA MET A 34 -3.21 -2.13 -2.83
C MET A 34 -1.94 -2.89 -2.46
N ASP A 35 -1.84 -3.35 -1.21
CA ASP A 35 -0.71 -4.11 -0.71
C ASP A 35 -0.67 -5.53 -1.30
N ASP A 36 -1.82 -6.16 -1.50
CA ASP A 36 -1.95 -7.49 -2.13
C ASP A 36 -1.57 -7.49 -3.62
N ASN A 37 -1.85 -6.39 -4.33
CA ASN A 37 -1.61 -6.29 -5.76
C ASN A 37 -0.93 -4.96 -6.12
N PRO A 38 0.36 -4.80 -5.76
CA PRO A 38 1.10 -3.60 -6.09
C PRO A 38 1.25 -3.45 -7.61
N PRO A 39 1.25 -2.23 -8.15
CA PRO A 39 1.46 -2.02 -9.58
C PRO A 39 2.77 -2.65 -10.06
N GLY A 40 2.76 -3.35 -11.19
CA GLY A 40 3.97 -3.95 -11.77
C GLY A 40 5.18 -2.99 -11.89
N PRO A 41 5.01 -1.71 -12.26
CA PRO A 41 6.10 -0.73 -12.22
C PRO A 41 6.71 -0.52 -10.82
N PHE A 42 5.90 -0.54 -9.76
CA PHE A 42 6.35 -0.43 -8.39
C PHE A 42 7.24 -1.62 -8.01
N VAL A 43 6.80 -2.83 -8.34
CA VAL A 43 7.57 -4.06 -8.10
C VAL A 43 8.90 -4.03 -8.86
N ARG A 44 8.90 -3.63 -10.14
CA ARG A 44 10.13 -3.53 -10.94
C ARG A 44 11.13 -2.55 -10.34
N GLU A 45 10.67 -1.40 -9.89
CA GLU A 45 11.53 -0.41 -9.23
C GLU A 45 12.06 -0.95 -7.90
N HIS A 46 11.22 -1.61 -7.10
CA HIS A 46 11.66 -2.24 -5.84
C HIS A 46 12.77 -3.27 -6.09
N LEU A 47 12.61 -4.14 -7.09
CA LEU A 47 13.63 -5.12 -7.48
C LEU A 47 14.90 -4.48 -8.03
N ARG A 48 14.78 -3.38 -8.81
CA ARG A 48 15.94 -2.62 -9.29
C ARG A 48 16.76 -2.09 -8.10
N ARG A 49 16.10 -1.49 -7.11
CA ARG A 49 16.77 -0.98 -5.90
C ARG A 49 17.46 -2.07 -5.11
N LEU A 50 16.79 -3.20 -4.88
CA LEU A 50 17.41 -4.35 -4.22
C LEU A 50 18.66 -4.86 -4.93
N ARG A 51 18.74 -4.72 -6.27
CA ARG A 51 19.89 -5.16 -7.06
C ARG A 51 21.01 -4.13 -7.11
N GLU A 52 20.68 -2.84 -7.16
CA GLU A 52 21.62 -1.76 -7.50
C GLU A 52 22.05 -0.92 -6.30
N GLU A 53 21.26 -0.87 -5.23
CA GLU A 53 21.61 -0.11 -4.04
C GLU A 53 22.50 -0.94 -3.11
N PRO A 54 23.54 -0.35 -2.51
CA PRO A 54 24.37 -1.03 -1.55
C PRO A 54 23.56 -1.39 -0.29
N ASP A 55 23.77 -2.59 0.24
CA ASP A 55 23.17 -3.03 1.49
C ASP A 55 23.53 -2.07 2.63
N ILE A 56 22.51 -1.59 3.33
CA ILE A 56 22.68 -0.74 4.51
C ILE A 56 22.51 -1.61 5.76
N PRO A 57 23.46 -1.61 6.71
CA PRO A 57 23.31 -2.35 7.95
C PRO A 57 22.03 -1.94 8.69
N TRP A 58 21.29 -2.92 9.22
CA TRP A 58 20.03 -2.68 9.92
C TRP A 58 20.16 -1.66 11.07
N GLY A 59 21.31 -1.63 11.75
CA GLY A 59 21.59 -0.65 12.81
C GLY A 59 21.62 0.81 12.31
N GLU A 60 22.05 1.05 11.07
CA GLU A 60 22.01 2.39 10.46
C GLU A 60 20.60 2.76 10.03
N VAL A 61 19.84 1.79 9.48
CA VAL A 61 18.43 1.98 9.11
C VAL A 61 17.60 2.39 10.34
N ARG A 62 17.79 1.71 11.48
CA ARG A 62 17.09 2.05 12.74
C ARG A 62 17.40 3.47 13.22
N LYS A 63 18.68 3.87 13.20
CA LYS A 63 19.09 5.25 13.54
C LYS A 63 18.38 6.28 12.65
N ARG A 64 18.27 6.01 11.35
CA ARG A 64 17.61 6.90 10.38
C ARG A 64 16.10 7.00 10.59
N LEU A 65 15.43 5.88 10.86
CA LEU A 65 13.97 5.82 11.05
C LEU A 65 13.52 6.20 12.46
N ARG A 66 14.46 6.41 13.40
CA ARG A 66 14.18 6.69 14.82
C ARG A 66 13.34 5.58 15.48
N LEU A 67 13.66 4.33 15.14
CA LEU A 67 13.08 3.08 15.65
C LEU A 67 13.99 2.35 16.64
#